data_AF-A0A0R2NFQ3-F1
#
_entry.id   AF-A0A0R2NFQ3-F1
#
_cell.length_a   1.000
_cell.length_b   1.000
_cell.length_c   1.000
_cell.angle_alpha   90.00
_cell.angle_beta   90.00
_cell.angle_gamma   90.00
#
_symmetry.space_group_name_H-M   'P 1'
#
loop_
_entity.id
_entity.type
_entity.pdbx_description
1 polymer ?
#
loop_
_entity_poly.entity_id
_entity_poly.type
_entity_poly.pdbx_seq_one_letter_code
_entity_poly.pdbx_strand_id
1 'polypeptide(L)'
;MSELENHSQNEEEFATALLTPWVKGKVSVDDNFLRMNIPNTILFNLIPAGKRSNKTPISTISNISSSTKYKLPRMIIGAIIVIIGFSMLSSSAFAALIAMILGVFIVGSGIQTIFEYENMGNSKQLEFPFYEANHVSTFVEHVSGIVEKHYMDANN
;
A
#
# COMPACT_ATOMS: atom_id res chain seq x y z
N MET A 1 -13.31 20.80 -23.22
CA MET A 1 -11.84 20.65 -23.18
C MET A 1 -11.28 20.71 -21.75
N SER A 2 -12.13 20.97 -20.74
CA SER A 2 -11.81 21.02 -19.31
C SER A 2 -11.91 19.67 -18.57
N GLU A 3 -12.56 18.65 -19.14
CA GLU A 3 -12.75 17.35 -18.46
C GLU A 3 -11.50 16.44 -18.51
N LEU A 4 -10.61 16.63 -19.49
CA LEU A 4 -9.43 15.77 -19.65
C LEU A 4 -8.28 16.16 -18.70
N GLU A 5 -8.27 17.40 -18.20
CA GLU A 5 -7.24 17.89 -17.28
C GLU A 5 -7.52 17.46 -15.82
N ASN A 6 -8.79 17.22 -15.47
CA ASN A 6 -9.22 16.89 -14.11
C ASN A 6 -8.96 15.41 -13.74
N HIS A 7 -8.85 14.50 -14.71
CA HIS A 7 -8.56 13.09 -14.42
C HIS A 7 -7.15 12.86 -13.88
N SER A 8 -6.18 13.73 -14.23
CA SER A 8 -4.78 13.58 -13.79
C SER A 8 -4.53 14.02 -12.35
N GLN A 9 -5.35 14.92 -11.79
CA GLN A 9 -5.23 15.40 -10.41
C GLN A 9 -5.79 14.41 -9.39
N ASN A 10 -6.42 13.34 -9.87
CA ASN A 10 -7.26 12.44 -9.10
C ASN A 10 -6.76 11.00 -9.12
N GLU A 11 -5.73 10.68 -9.91
CA GLU A 11 -5.09 9.36 -9.98
C GLU A 11 -3.68 9.42 -9.38
N GLU A 12 -3.45 8.60 -8.36
CA GLU A 12 -2.18 8.48 -7.66
C GLU A 12 -1.59 7.08 -7.84
N GLU A 13 -0.26 7.00 -7.92
CA GLU A 13 0.47 5.75 -8.08
C GLU A 13 1.29 5.40 -6.83
N PHE A 14 0.96 4.29 -6.20
CA PHE A 14 1.62 3.80 -5.00
C PHE A 14 2.46 2.57 -5.31
N ALA A 15 3.66 2.47 -4.75
CA ALA A 15 4.36 1.19 -4.74
C ALA A 15 3.57 0.15 -3.94
N THR A 16 3.52 -1.10 -4.41
CA THR A 16 2.77 -2.16 -3.72
C THR A 16 3.63 -3.05 -2.82
N ALA A 17 4.95 -2.94 -2.92
CA ALA A 17 5.87 -3.73 -2.10
C ALA A 17 7.20 -3.01 -1.87
N LEU A 18 7.87 -3.42 -0.78
CA LEU A 18 9.16 -2.85 -0.40
C LEU A 18 10.25 -3.10 -1.45
N LEU A 19 10.30 -4.33 -1.97
CA LEU A 19 11.35 -4.79 -2.88
C LEU A 19 11.13 -4.40 -4.34
N THR A 20 9.91 -4.02 -4.70
CA THR A 20 9.52 -3.72 -6.08
C THR A 20 8.86 -2.36 -6.20
N PRO A 21 9.58 -1.26 -5.89
CA PRO A 21 9.02 0.10 -5.96
C PRO A 21 8.54 0.49 -7.36
N TRP A 22 9.02 -0.19 -8.41
CA TRP A 22 8.58 0.01 -9.79
C TRP A 22 7.23 -0.64 -10.10
N VAL A 23 6.75 -1.57 -9.26
CA VAL A 23 5.42 -2.16 -9.40
C VAL A 23 4.42 -1.23 -8.72
N LYS A 24 3.72 -0.45 -9.54
CA LYS A 24 2.76 0.56 -9.08
C LYS A 24 1.32 0.05 -9.09
N GLY A 25 0.61 0.30 -7.99
CA GLY A 25 -0.83 0.25 -7.91
C GLY A 25 -1.40 1.64 -8.15
N LYS A 26 -2.46 1.72 -8.95
CA LYS A 26 -3.14 2.97 -9.26
C LYS A 26 -4.37 3.11 -8.38
N VAL A 27 -4.54 4.24 -7.72
CA VAL A 27 -5.75 4.57 -6.98
C VAL A 27 -6.25 5.91 -7.48
N SER A 28 -7.52 5.99 -7.86
CA SER A 28 -8.10 7.24 -8.32
C SER A 28 -9.42 7.55 -7.63
N VAL A 29 -9.68 8.82 -7.35
CA VAL A 29 -10.92 9.27 -6.70
C VAL A 29 -11.60 10.33 -7.57
N ASP A 30 -12.89 10.14 -7.85
CA ASP A 30 -13.74 11.13 -8.53
C ASP A 30 -14.96 11.45 -7.63
N ASP A 31 -15.78 12.45 -7.99
CA ASP A 31 -16.96 12.86 -7.20
C ASP A 31 -17.99 11.73 -6.98
N ASN A 32 -17.89 10.64 -7.74
CA ASN A 32 -18.84 9.53 -7.71
C ASN A 32 -18.22 8.21 -7.23
N PHE A 33 -16.94 7.97 -7.49
CA PHE A 33 -16.27 6.69 -7.27
C PHE A 33 -14.81 6.80 -6.84
N LEU A 34 -14.47 5.96 -5.86
CA LEU A 34 -13.10 5.53 -5.59
C LEU A 34 -12.78 4.28 -6.41
N ARG A 35 -11.71 4.32 -7.20
CA ARG A 35 -11.25 3.23 -8.07
C ARG A 35 -9.86 2.82 -7.65
N MET A 36 -9.63 1.51 -7.60
CA MET A 36 -8.36 0.93 -7.18
C MET A 36 -7.97 -0.13 -8.18
N ASN A 37 -6.74 -0.09 -8.66
CA ASN A 37 -6.17 -1.07 -9.56
C ASN A 37 -4.78 -1.46 -9.04
N ILE A 38 -4.75 -2.50 -8.21
CA ILE A 38 -3.56 -2.93 -7.49
C ILE A 38 -3.03 -4.23 -8.13
N PRO A 39 -1.78 -4.27 -8.61
CA PRO A 39 -1.18 -5.51 -9.10
C PRO A 39 -1.07 -6.55 -7.99
N ASN A 40 -1.46 -7.79 -8.30
CA ASN A 40 -1.19 -8.92 -7.44
C ASN A 40 0.23 -9.40 -7.74
N THR A 41 1.08 -9.51 -6.73
CA THR A 41 2.45 -9.97 -6.93
C THR A 41 2.64 -11.37 -6.36
N ILE A 42 3.30 -12.24 -7.11
CA ILE A 42 3.72 -13.58 -6.70
C ILE A 42 5.23 -13.59 -6.46
N LEU A 43 5.73 -14.71 -5.91
CA LEU A 43 7.15 -14.97 -5.68
C LEU A 43 7.82 -13.83 -4.88
N PHE A 44 7.53 -13.76 -3.58
CA PHE A 44 8.08 -12.73 -2.67
C PHE A 44 7.84 -11.29 -3.13
N ASN A 45 6.69 -11.03 -3.76
CA ASN A 45 6.29 -9.74 -4.32
C ASN A 45 7.15 -9.22 -5.49
N LEU A 46 7.94 -10.07 -6.14
CA LEU A 46 8.84 -9.68 -7.23
C LEU A 46 8.15 -9.59 -8.59
N ILE A 47 7.18 -10.48 -8.84
CA ILE A 47 6.59 -10.64 -10.17
C ILE A 47 5.10 -10.31 -10.11
N PRO A 48 4.62 -9.28 -10.83
CA PRO A 48 3.18 -9.04 -10.94
C PRO A 48 2.52 -10.16 -11.76
N ALA A 49 1.56 -10.85 -11.15
CA ALA A 49 0.72 -11.87 -11.77
C ALA A 49 -0.75 -11.47 -11.65
N GLY A 50 -1.18 -10.62 -12.58
CA GLY A 50 -2.53 -10.08 -12.62
C GLY A 50 -2.73 -8.84 -11.76
N LYS A 51 -3.97 -8.37 -11.73
CA LYS A 51 -4.36 -7.14 -11.02
C LYS A 51 -5.72 -7.33 -10.36
N ARG A 52 -5.92 -6.70 -9.21
CA ARG A 52 -7.20 -6.58 -8.53
C ARG A 52 -7.75 -5.18 -8.76
N SER A 53 -8.88 -5.10 -9.44
CA SER A 53 -9.58 -3.85 -9.72
C SER A 53 -10.88 -3.77 -8.93
N ASN A 54 -11.06 -2.70 -8.15
CA ASN A 54 -12.28 -2.44 -7.39
C ASN A 54 -12.78 -1.03 -7.68
N LYS A 55 -14.10 -0.86 -7.66
CA LYS A 55 -14.77 0.43 -7.80
C LYS A 55 -15.80 0.55 -6.67
N THR A 56 -15.69 1.59 -5.86
CA THR A 56 -16.60 1.84 -4.74
C THR A 56 -17.25 3.21 -4.90
N PRO A 57 -18.59 3.33 -4.82
CA PRO A 57 -19.26 4.63 -4.86
C PRO A 57 -18.88 5.48 -3.64
N ILE A 58 -18.64 6.77 -3.84
CA ILE A 58 -18.31 7.72 -2.75
C ILE A 58 -19.40 7.75 -1.69
N SER A 59 -20.68 7.69 -2.10
CA SER A 59 -21.84 7.72 -1.18
C SER A 59 -21.89 6.56 -0.18
N THR A 60 -21.12 5.49 -0.40
CA THR A 60 -21.11 4.31 0.46
C THR A 60 -19.86 4.22 1.33
N ILE A 61 -18.92 5.17 1.16
CA ILE A 61 -17.66 5.22 1.88
C ILE A 61 -17.85 6.00 3.18
N SER A 62 -17.36 5.41 4.28
CA SER A 62 -17.25 6.09 5.57
C SER A 62 -15.93 5.73 6.24
N ASN A 63 -15.59 6.45 7.31
CA ASN A 63 -14.46 6.14 8.19
C ASN A 63 -13.13 5.90 7.44
N ILE A 64 -12.69 6.91 6.69
CA ILE A 64 -11.44 6.85 5.93
C ILE A 64 -10.28 7.12 6.87
N SER A 65 -9.27 6.26 6.85
CA SER A 65 -8.09 6.42 7.70
C SER A 65 -6.83 5.83 7.08
N SER A 66 -5.69 6.28 7.61
CA SER A 66 -4.38 5.68 7.37
C SER A 66 -3.82 5.16 8.69
N SER A 67 -3.24 3.97 8.69
CA SER A 67 -2.56 3.40 9.86
C SER A 67 -1.29 2.67 9.47
N THR A 68 -0.43 2.37 10.44
CA THR A 68 0.73 1.50 10.22
C THR A 68 0.49 0.15 10.88
N LYS A 69 0.68 -0.94 10.13
CA LYS A 69 0.56 -2.31 10.61
C LYS A 69 1.90 -3.01 10.57
N TYR A 70 2.18 -3.76 11.62
CA TYR A 70 3.38 -4.56 11.77
C TYR A 70 3.04 -6.05 11.66
N LYS A 71 3.57 -6.72 10.63
CA LYS A 71 3.52 -8.16 10.47
C LYS A 71 4.67 -8.81 11.25
N LEU A 72 4.49 -8.90 12.58
CA LEU A 72 5.47 -9.47 13.51
C LEU A 72 6.05 -10.82 13.04
N PRO A 73 5.25 -11.79 12.53
CA PRO A 73 5.81 -13.06 12.07
C PRO A 73 6.87 -12.89 10.96
N ARG A 74 6.66 -11.96 10.02
CA ARG A 74 7.66 -11.66 8.98
C ARG A 74 8.91 -11.04 9.59
N MET A 75 8.75 -10.10 10.51
CA MET A 75 9.86 -9.44 11.19
C MET A 75 10.71 -10.43 11.99
N ILE A 76 10.08 -11.35 12.71
CA ILE A 76 10.78 -12.39 13.48
C ILE A 76 11.55 -13.32 12.55
N ILE A 77 10.94 -13.79 11.46
CA ILE A 77 11.63 -14.65 10.47
C ILE A 77 12.83 -13.91 9.85
N GLY A 78 12.65 -12.65 9.45
CA GLY A 78 13.73 -11.83 8.91
C GLY A 78 14.87 -11.64 9.91
N ALA A 79 14.56 -11.38 11.18
CA ALA A 79 15.55 -11.24 12.25
C ALA A 79 16.34 -12.55 12.47
N ILE A 80 15.67 -13.71 12.46
CA ILE A 80 16.34 -15.01 12.55
C ILE A 80 17.31 -15.20 11.38
N ILE A 81 16.91 -14.84 10.16
CA ILE A 81 17.78 -14.94 8.97
C ILE A 81 19.01 -14.03 9.11
N VAL A 82 18.87 -12.82 9.64
CA VAL A 82 20.00 -11.92 9.92
C VAL A 82 20.98 -12.57 10.91
N ILE A 83 20.47 -13.16 12.00
CA ILE A 83 21.30 -13.84 13.01
C ILE A 83 22.05 -15.03 12.38
N ILE A 84 21.39 -15.82 11.53
CA ILE A 84 22.03 -16.90 10.77
C ILE A 84 23.11 -16.32 9.83
N GLY A 85 22.86 -15.18 9.18
CA GLY A 85 23.86 -14.50 8.38
C GLY A 85 25.13 -14.17 9.16
N PHE A 86 25.01 -13.71 10.42
CA PHE A 86 26.17 -13.45 11.28
C PHE A 86 26.99 -14.71 11.59
N SER A 87 26.34 -15.87 11.79
CA SER A 87 27.07 -17.12 12.04
C SER A 87 27.82 -17.62 10.80
N MET A 88 27.34 -17.29 9.60
CA MET A 88 27.97 -17.66 8.32
C MET A 88 29.23 -16.87 7.99
N LEU A 89 29.50 -15.75 8.68
CA LEU A 89 30.62 -14.84 8.39
C LEU A 89 31.98 -15.55 8.47
N SER A 90 32.10 -16.53 9.37
CA SER A 90 33.31 -17.36 9.55
C SER A 90 33.56 -18.33 8.39
N SER A 91 32.50 -18.72 7.67
CA SER A 91 32.56 -19.72 6.60
C SER A 91 32.63 -19.08 5.22
N SER A 92 31.79 -18.06 4.99
CA SER A 92 31.77 -17.30 3.74
C SER A 92 31.16 -15.92 3.97
N ALA A 93 32.01 -14.90 3.92
CA ALA A 93 31.58 -13.51 4.07
C ALA A 93 30.55 -13.09 3.00
N PHE A 94 30.69 -13.60 1.76
CA PHE A 94 29.76 -13.29 0.68
C PHE A 94 28.37 -13.90 0.93
N ALA A 95 28.31 -15.16 1.33
CA ALA A 95 27.03 -15.82 1.63
C ALA A 95 26.36 -15.20 2.87
N ALA A 96 27.15 -14.86 3.89
CA ALA A 96 26.69 -14.13 5.08
C ALA A 96 26.04 -12.79 4.71
N LEU A 97 26.68 -12.00 3.84
CA LEU A 97 26.16 -10.71 3.40
C LEU A 97 24.82 -10.85 2.67
N ILE A 98 24.69 -11.84 1.77
CA ILE A 98 23.43 -12.12 1.07
C ILE A 98 22.33 -12.47 2.08
N ALA A 99 22.61 -13.38 3.02
CA ALA A 99 21.64 -13.77 4.04
C ALA A 99 21.19 -12.58 4.88
N MET A 100 22.12 -11.73 5.33
CA MET A 100 21.80 -10.53 6.10
C MET A 100 20.92 -9.55 5.32
N ILE A 101 21.27 -9.26 4.06
CA ILE A 101 20.49 -8.35 3.22
C ILE A 101 19.06 -8.89 3.03
N LEU A 102 18.92 -10.18 2.73
CA LEU A 102 17.61 -10.82 2.60
C LEU A 102 16.81 -10.73 3.91
N GLY A 103 17.45 -11.00 5.06
CA GLY A 103 16.83 -10.88 6.37
C GLY A 103 16.32 -9.46 6.64
N VAL A 104 17.13 -8.44 6.39
CA VAL A 104 16.75 -7.02 6.55
C VAL A 104 15.55 -6.66 5.66
N PHE A 105 15.55 -7.11 4.40
CA PHE A 105 14.41 -6.87 3.51
C PHE A 105 13.13 -7.56 3.98
N ILE A 106 13.24 -8.78 4.52
CA ILE A 106 12.08 -9.49 5.09
C ILE A 106 11.56 -8.73 6.32
N VAL A 107 12.44 -8.22 7.19
CA VAL A 107 12.04 -7.38 8.33
C VAL A 107 11.30 -6.13 7.84
N GLY A 108 11.89 -5.39 6.90
CA GLY A 108 11.28 -4.19 6.35
C GLY A 108 9.92 -4.47 5.69
N SER A 109 9.76 -5.61 5.02
CA SER A 109 8.49 -6.03 4.41
C SER A 109 7.37 -6.32 5.42
N GLY A 110 7.73 -6.41 6.71
CA GLY A 110 6.80 -6.51 7.82
C GLY A 110 6.17 -5.19 8.23
N ILE A 111 6.75 -4.05 7.84
CA ILE A 111 6.23 -2.72 8.15
C ILE A 111 5.40 -2.24 6.96
N GLN A 112 4.10 -2.06 7.17
CA GLN A 112 3.16 -1.69 6.12
C GLN A 112 2.35 -0.47 6.51
N THR A 113 2.14 0.42 5.54
CA THR A 113 1.15 1.48 5.62
C THR A 113 -0.18 0.93 5.13
N ILE A 114 -1.27 1.22 5.83
CA ILE A 114 -2.61 0.79 5.49
C ILE A 114 -3.46 1.99 5.16
N PHE A 115 -4.06 1.98 3.98
CA PHE A 115 -5.23 2.79 3.68
C PHE A 115 -6.48 1.95 3.96
N GLU A 116 -7.35 2.46 4.83
CA GLU A 116 -8.56 1.77 5.24
C GLU A 116 -9.78 2.68 5.04
N TYR A 117 -10.85 2.10 4.54
CA TYR A 117 -12.15 2.74 4.46
C TYR A 117 -13.26 1.73 4.68
N GLU A 118 -14.39 2.17 5.22
CA GLU A 118 -15.56 1.35 5.39
C GLU A 118 -16.48 1.49 4.18
N ASN A 119 -17.06 0.37 3.75
CA ASN A 119 -18.06 0.34 2.69
C ASN A 119 -19.23 -0.54 3.11
N MET A 120 -20.39 0.08 3.35
CA MET A 120 -21.62 -0.60 3.79
C MET A 120 -21.37 -1.56 4.97
N GLY A 121 -20.71 -1.10 6.04
CA GLY A 121 -20.41 -1.95 7.21
C GLY A 121 -19.20 -2.87 7.08
N ASN A 122 -18.55 -2.91 5.91
CA ASN A 122 -17.38 -3.76 5.67
C ASN A 122 -16.11 -2.93 5.50
N SER A 123 -15.13 -3.14 6.38
CA SER A 123 -13.81 -2.53 6.21
C SER A 123 -13.08 -3.09 4.99
N LYS A 124 -12.51 -2.20 4.18
CA LYS A 124 -11.61 -2.48 3.07
C LYS A 124 -10.24 -1.91 3.38
N GLN A 125 -9.23 -2.75 3.32
CA GLN A 125 -7.84 -2.39 3.59
C GLN A 125 -6.98 -2.56 2.33
N LEU A 126 -6.15 -1.57 2.05
CA LEU A 126 -5.04 -1.64 1.10
C LEU A 126 -3.74 -1.50 1.86
N GLU A 127 -2.78 -2.37 1.55
CA GLU A 127 -1.47 -2.38 2.19
C GLU A 127 -0.41 -1.86 1.20
N PHE A 128 0.41 -0.94 1.68
CA PHE A 128 1.53 -0.31 0.99
C PHE A 128 2.81 -0.48 1.81
N PRO A 129 4.02 -0.38 1.22
CA PRO A 129 5.25 -0.35 1.99
C PRO A 129 5.34 0.93 2.83
N PHE A 130 6.04 0.85 3.95
CA PHE A 130 6.13 1.93 4.95
C PHE A 130 6.57 3.30 4.38
N TYR A 131 7.37 3.32 3.30
CA TYR A 131 7.85 4.58 2.71
C TYR A 131 6.74 5.34 1.95
N GLU A 132 5.61 4.72 1.64
CA GLU A 132 4.44 5.38 1.06
C GLU A 132 3.56 6.05 2.13
N ALA A 133 3.94 6.02 3.43
CA ALA A 133 3.12 6.54 4.53
C ALA A 133 2.62 7.97 4.33
N ASN A 134 3.52 8.89 3.97
CA ASN A 134 3.16 10.30 3.77
C ASN A 134 2.23 10.46 2.56
N HIS A 135 2.53 9.77 1.47
CA HIS A 135 1.75 9.80 0.24
C HIS A 135 0.32 9.28 0.48
N VAL A 136 0.19 8.18 1.22
CA VAL A 136 -1.12 7.64 1.63
C VAL A 136 -1.87 8.61 2.55
N SER A 137 -1.18 9.30 3.47
CA SER A 137 -1.82 10.29 4.35
C SER A 137 -2.42 11.45 3.55
N THR A 138 -1.67 12.00 2.60
CA THR A 138 -2.15 13.06 1.71
C THR A 138 -3.34 12.58 0.87
N PHE A 139 -3.28 11.34 0.37
CA PHE A 139 -4.40 10.75 -0.35
C PHE A 139 -5.65 10.56 0.52
N VAL A 140 -5.49 10.16 1.80
CA VAL A 140 -6.61 10.06 2.75
C VAL A 140 -7.27 11.42 2.98
N GLU A 141 -6.50 12.47 3.17
CA GLU A 141 -7.01 13.83 3.33
C GLU A 141 -7.80 14.26 2.07
N HIS A 142 -7.26 13.97 0.89
CA HIS A 142 -7.93 14.28 -0.38
C HIS A 142 -9.27 13.54 -0.53
N VAL A 143 -9.30 12.22 -0.31
CA VAL A 143 -10.53 11.42 -0.41
C VAL A 143 -11.56 11.87 0.63
N SER A 144 -11.12 12.17 1.86
CA SER A 144 -11.99 12.67 2.92
C SER A 144 -12.67 13.98 2.51
N GLY A 145 -11.94 14.92 1.91
CA GLY A 145 -12.50 16.17 1.41
C GLY A 145 -13.56 15.99 0.33
N ILE A 146 -13.36 15.04 -0.60
CA ILE A 146 -14.36 14.72 -1.64
C ILE A 146 -15.62 14.10 -1.02
N VAL A 147 -15.45 13.16 -0.09
CA VAL A 147 -16.57 12.51 0.60
C VAL A 147 -17.38 13.52 1.42
N GLU A 148 -16.72 14.39 2.17
CA GLU A 148 -17.38 15.45 2.96
C GLU A 148 -18.17 16.40 2.06
N LYS A 149 -17.57 16.86 0.95
CA LYS A 149 -18.26 17.70 -0.04
C LYS A 149 -19.50 17.01 -0.59
N HIS A 150 -19.39 15.73 -0.94
CA HIS A 150 -20.53 14.95 -1.45
C HIS A 150 -21.69 14.87 -0.45
N TYR A 151 -21.40 14.75 0.86
CA TYR A 151 -22.43 14.76 1.90
C TYR A 151 -23.08 16.13 2.10
N MET A 152 -22.33 17.22 1.95
CA MET A 152 -22.87 18.58 2.04
C MET A 152 -23.79 18.89 0.85
N ASP A 153 -23.38 18.52 -0.37
CA ASP A 153 -24.16 18.75 -1.59
C ASP A 153 -25.46 17.93 -1.63
N ALA A 154 -25.49 16.75 -1.01
CA ALA A 154 -26.70 15.91 -0.93
C ALA A 154 -27.75 16.41 0.08
N ASN A 155 -27.33 17.25 1.04
CA ASN A 155 -28.18 17.75 2.13
C ASN A 155 -28.68 19.20 1.90
N ASN A 156 -28.40 19.80 0.75
CA ASN A 156 -28.74 21.17 0.40
C ASN A 156 -29.60 21.23 -0.87
#